data_AF-R7VH70-F1
#
_entry.id   AF-R7VH70-F1
#
_cell.length_a   1.000
_cell.length_b   1.000
_cell.length_c   1.000
_cell.angle_alpha   90.00
_cell.angle_beta   90.00
_cell.angle_gamma   90.00
#
_symmetry.space_group_name_H-M   'P 1'
#
loop_
_entity.id
_entity.type
_entity.pdbx_description
1 polymer ?
#
loop_
_entity_poly.entity_id
_entity_poly.type
_entity_poly.pdbx_seq_one_letter_code
_entity_poly.pdbx_strand_id
1 'polypeptide(L)'
;MAQRKVLDLRRWYCMSRPQYKASCGISSLVSCWNYLFSTLGHGDLPPITQEKALLILSFQPPFGEIRFGPFTGNRTLMRWFRQLNIHFKVRGRCHLVYKPQGRNRTVGVTGETALSYLKKGLQGNDRAFIYHCQNHYFCPIGYEDTPLVATQAYAGPLPQSEVETWVMIGDPSRKHPAIHCKKWDDIDADLNCVHPDFSDVRRLWRGIQQRKTKKKNGNLHCIIEFRRWDRPRPVSASSSRSSITRGEGTNCEDDDEIGILELSSDDSLEEDSD
;
A
#
# COMPACT_ATOMS: atom_id res chain seq x y z
N MET A 1 -7.66 -23.88 -11.06
CA MET A 1 -7.77 -23.61 -9.60
C MET A 1 -6.70 -22.65 -9.06
N ALA A 2 -5.39 -22.89 -9.25
CA ALA A 2 -4.33 -22.01 -8.72
C ALA A 2 -4.42 -20.52 -9.12
N GLN A 3 -5.09 -20.21 -10.25
CA GLN A 3 -5.31 -18.83 -10.70
C GLN A 3 -6.50 -18.13 -10.00
N ARG A 4 -7.42 -18.89 -9.40
CA ARG A 4 -8.60 -18.34 -8.68
C ARG A 4 -8.35 -18.21 -7.17
N LYS A 5 -7.37 -18.90 -6.61
CA LYS A 5 -7.05 -18.88 -5.18
C LYS A 5 -5.57 -18.63 -5.00
N VAL A 6 -5.23 -17.43 -4.54
CA VAL A 6 -3.85 -16.98 -4.37
C VAL A 6 -3.65 -16.59 -2.92
N LEU A 7 -2.78 -17.30 -2.22
CA LEU A 7 -2.28 -16.92 -0.89
C LEU A 7 -0.78 -17.11 -0.89
N ASP A 8 -0.04 -16.01 -0.97
CA ASP A 8 1.41 -16.08 -0.88
C ASP A 8 1.85 -16.04 0.59
N LEU A 9 2.25 -17.21 1.11
CA LEU A 9 2.72 -17.34 2.48
C LEU A 9 3.96 -16.48 2.77
N ARG A 10 4.76 -16.13 1.76
CA ARG A 10 5.92 -15.22 1.97
C ARG A 10 5.46 -13.80 2.31
N ARG A 11 4.36 -13.32 1.71
CA ARG A 11 3.74 -12.05 2.12
C ARG A 11 3.27 -12.12 3.57
N TRP A 12 2.70 -13.26 3.95
CA TRP A 12 2.28 -13.50 5.33
C TRP A 12 3.48 -13.50 6.31
N TYR A 13 4.55 -14.22 6.00
CA TYR A 13 5.76 -14.27 6.85
C TYR A 13 6.45 -12.91 6.97
N CYS A 14 6.30 -12.04 5.97
CA CYS A 14 6.86 -10.71 5.98
C CYS A 14 6.04 -9.69 6.78
N MET A 15 4.82 -10.04 7.23
CA MET A 15 3.98 -9.14 8.00
C MET A 15 4.68 -8.68 9.28
N SER A 16 4.99 -7.38 9.34
CA SER A 16 5.64 -6.76 10.49
C SER A 16 4.62 -6.50 11.59
N ARG A 17 4.38 -7.52 12.39
CA ARG A 17 3.42 -7.55 13.50
C ARG A 17 4.14 -7.99 14.78
N PRO A 18 3.91 -7.34 15.95
CA PRO A 18 3.02 -6.21 16.17
C PRO A 18 3.63 -4.86 15.75
N GLN A 19 2.77 -3.89 15.39
CA GLN A 19 3.16 -2.49 15.23
C GLN A 19 3.24 -1.72 16.58
N TYR A 20 4.00 -0.64 16.63
CA TYR A 20 3.86 0.43 17.64
C TYR A 20 2.55 1.23 17.49
N LYS A 21 2.14 1.97 18.54
CA LYS A 21 0.93 2.83 18.50
C LYS A 21 1.02 3.79 17.30
N ALA A 22 -0.05 3.88 16.51
CA ALA A 22 -0.15 4.72 15.31
C ALA A 22 0.92 4.48 14.21
N SER A 23 1.66 3.37 14.24
CA SER A 23 2.75 3.08 13.29
C SER A 23 2.37 2.10 12.16
N CYS A 24 1.07 1.92 11.89
CA CYS A 24 0.58 0.99 10.86
C CYS A 24 1.18 1.26 9.48
N GLY A 25 1.46 2.52 9.15
CA GLY A 25 2.08 2.92 7.89
C GLY A 25 3.50 2.36 7.72
N ILE A 26 4.40 2.60 8.68
CA ILE A 26 5.78 2.07 8.63
C ILE A 26 5.81 0.55 8.74
N SER A 27 4.94 -0.05 9.56
CA SER A 27 4.84 -1.51 9.70
C SER A 27 4.42 -2.18 8.40
N SER A 28 3.42 -1.63 7.71
CA SER A 28 2.99 -2.11 6.39
C SER A 28 4.07 -1.91 5.33
N LEU A 29 4.79 -0.79 5.38
CA LEU A 29 5.90 -0.52 4.47
C LEU A 29 7.04 -1.53 4.66
N VAL A 30 7.44 -1.81 5.90
CA VAL A 30 8.45 -2.84 6.22
C VAL A 30 8.00 -4.21 5.75
N SER A 31 6.70 -4.53 5.88
CA SER A 31 6.13 -5.79 5.38
C SER A 31 6.30 -5.93 3.87
N CYS A 32 5.95 -4.86 3.12
CA CYS A 32 6.15 -4.82 1.67
C CYS A 32 7.63 -4.88 1.28
N TRP A 33 8.50 -4.15 1.99
CA TRP A 33 9.93 -4.11 1.69
C TRP A 33 10.59 -5.48 1.90
N ASN A 34 10.29 -6.14 3.02
CA ASN A 34 10.77 -7.50 3.29
C ASN A 34 10.28 -8.49 2.23
N TYR A 35 9.01 -8.42 1.83
CA TYR A 35 8.50 -9.27 0.76
C TYR A 35 9.28 -9.11 -0.56
N LEU A 36 9.63 -7.87 -0.91
CA LEU A 36 10.29 -7.57 -2.18
C LEU A 36 11.78 -7.86 -2.20
N PHE A 37 12.48 -7.58 -1.09
CA PHE A 37 13.94 -7.49 -1.09
C PHE A 37 14.63 -8.41 -0.08
N SER A 38 13.91 -9.01 0.86
CA SER A 38 14.51 -9.90 1.85
C SER A 38 14.34 -11.38 1.53
N THR A 39 15.12 -12.21 2.21
CA THR A 39 15.10 -13.67 2.13
C THR A 39 13.82 -14.30 2.70
N LEU A 40 13.05 -13.57 3.52
CA LEU A 40 11.69 -14.00 3.90
C LEU A 40 10.70 -13.91 2.72
N GLY A 41 10.96 -12.93 1.83
CA GLY A 41 10.21 -12.67 0.63
C GLY A 41 10.84 -13.33 -0.58
N HIS A 42 11.08 -12.53 -1.63
CA HIS A 42 11.70 -12.99 -2.86
C HIS A 42 13.06 -12.36 -3.17
N GLY A 43 13.64 -11.59 -2.25
CA GLY A 43 14.96 -11.01 -2.44
C GLY A 43 16.05 -11.77 -1.69
N ASP A 44 17.23 -11.15 -1.66
CA ASP A 44 18.45 -11.79 -1.15
C ASP A 44 19.02 -11.09 0.09
N LEU A 45 18.38 -10.01 0.56
CA LEU A 45 18.83 -9.28 1.75
C LEU A 45 18.29 -9.91 3.05
N PRO A 46 18.96 -9.71 4.19
CA PRO A 46 18.36 -10.03 5.48
C PRO A 46 17.06 -9.25 5.71
N PRO A 47 16.04 -9.85 6.36
CA PRO A 47 14.84 -9.12 6.73
C PRO A 47 15.16 -7.98 7.71
N ILE A 48 14.43 -6.87 7.57
CA ILE A 48 14.57 -5.71 8.45
C ILE A 48 13.40 -5.62 9.42
N THR A 49 13.68 -5.11 10.62
CA THR A 49 12.66 -4.81 11.63
C THR A 49 12.11 -3.39 11.46
N GLN A 50 11.03 -3.06 12.16
CA GLN A 50 10.47 -1.70 12.19
C GLN A 50 11.49 -0.70 12.74
N GLU A 51 12.19 -1.06 13.80
CA GLU A 51 13.20 -0.23 14.47
C GLU A 51 14.37 0.04 13.54
N LYS A 52 14.84 -0.97 12.80
CA LYS A 52 15.90 -0.78 11.81
C LYS A 52 15.47 0.18 10.72
N ALA A 53 14.25 0.04 10.20
CA ALA A 53 13.70 0.98 9.22
C ALA A 53 13.58 2.39 9.81
N LEU A 54 13.07 2.54 11.03
CA LEU A 54 12.94 3.84 11.71
C LEU A 54 14.29 4.55 11.88
N LEU A 55 15.34 3.83 12.30
CA LEU A 55 16.69 4.36 12.40
C LEU A 55 17.23 4.85 11.04
N ILE A 56 17.02 4.07 9.97
CA ILE A 56 17.43 4.46 8.61
C ILE A 56 16.69 5.73 8.16
N LEU A 57 15.45 5.90 8.58
CA LEU A 57 14.62 7.06 8.31
C LEU A 57 14.86 8.22 9.29
N SER A 58 15.95 8.16 10.07
CA SER A 58 16.39 9.17 11.04
C SER A 58 15.47 9.38 12.24
N PHE A 59 14.58 8.45 12.55
CA PHE A 59 13.85 8.46 13.82
C PHE A 59 14.74 7.95 14.95
N GLN A 60 14.54 8.51 16.14
CA GLN A 60 15.27 8.12 17.34
C GLN A 60 14.36 7.36 18.32
N PRO A 61 14.92 6.41 19.09
CA PRO A 61 14.19 5.81 20.20
C PRO A 61 13.90 6.85 21.29
N PRO A 62 12.88 6.63 22.14
CA PRO A 62 12.00 5.45 22.18
C PRO A 62 10.92 5.47 21.08
N PHE A 63 10.90 4.43 20.22
CA PHE A 63 10.00 4.40 19.05
C PHE A 63 8.51 4.36 19.39
N GLY A 64 8.16 3.86 20.58
CA GLY A 64 6.78 3.82 21.05
C GLY A 64 6.17 5.19 21.35
N GLU A 65 7.00 6.23 21.49
CA GLU A 65 6.57 7.60 21.80
C GLU A 65 6.39 8.48 20.55
N ILE A 66 6.79 7.96 19.37
CA ILE A 66 6.67 8.71 18.12
C ILE A 66 5.20 8.89 17.75
N ARG A 67 4.79 10.16 17.64
CA ARG A 67 3.45 10.54 17.17
C ARG A 67 3.43 10.53 15.65
N PHE A 68 3.19 9.38 15.03
CA PHE A 68 3.17 9.24 13.57
C PHE A 68 2.02 10.00 12.88
N GLY A 69 0.88 10.17 13.54
CA GLY A 69 -0.35 10.73 12.94
C GLY A 69 -0.17 12.03 12.15
N PRO A 70 0.47 13.08 12.72
CA PRO A 70 0.63 14.38 12.07
C PRO A 70 1.42 14.39 10.75
N PHE A 71 2.30 13.41 10.51
CA PHE A 71 3.22 13.45 9.35
C PHE A 71 3.17 12.20 8.46
N THR A 72 2.45 11.15 8.86
CA THR A 72 2.43 9.86 8.15
C THR A 72 1.26 9.80 7.17
N GLY A 73 1.51 10.21 5.93
CA GLY A 73 0.57 10.08 4.80
C GLY A 73 1.09 9.19 3.68
N ASN A 74 0.25 8.91 2.67
CA ASN A 74 0.59 8.07 1.51
C ASN A 74 1.91 8.48 0.82
N ARG A 75 2.10 9.79 0.61
CA ARG A 75 3.33 10.33 -0.01
C ARG A 75 4.55 10.13 0.89
N THR A 76 4.38 10.23 2.22
CA THR A 76 5.44 9.94 3.19
C THR A 76 5.87 8.48 3.12
N LEU A 77 4.93 7.52 3.07
CA LEU A 77 5.25 6.09 2.91
C LEU A 77 6.03 5.83 1.60
N MET A 78 5.57 6.43 0.49
CA MET A 78 6.26 6.32 -0.80
C MET A 78 7.69 6.89 -0.75
N ARG A 79 7.89 8.01 -0.04
CA ARG A 79 9.23 8.59 0.18
C ARG A 79 10.11 7.68 1.03
N TRP A 80 9.58 7.15 2.13
CA TRP A 80 10.30 6.21 3.00
C TRP A 80 10.71 4.95 2.25
N PHE A 81 9.86 4.41 1.36
CA PHE A 81 10.23 3.29 0.50
C PHE A 81 11.47 3.61 -0.35
N ARG A 82 11.52 4.81 -0.95
CA ARG A 82 12.67 5.26 -1.75
C ARG A 82 13.92 5.39 -0.88
N GLN A 83 13.80 5.96 0.32
CA GLN A 83 14.93 6.11 1.25
C GLN A 83 15.49 4.76 1.71
N LEU A 84 14.62 3.79 2.02
CA LEU A 84 15.02 2.42 2.33
C LEU A 84 15.73 1.78 1.13
N ASN A 85 15.18 1.92 -0.08
CA ASN A 85 15.81 1.37 -1.28
C ASN A 85 17.20 1.98 -1.54
N ILE A 86 17.36 3.29 -1.37
CA ILE A 86 18.66 3.98 -1.48
C ILE A 86 19.63 3.43 -0.44
N HIS A 87 19.22 3.31 0.82
CA HIS A 87 20.06 2.79 1.91
C HIS A 87 20.58 1.38 1.60
N PHE A 88 19.71 0.48 1.15
CA PHE A 88 20.04 -0.90 0.83
C PHE A 88 20.59 -1.08 -0.59
N LYS A 89 20.74 -0.01 -1.37
CA LYS A 89 21.23 -0.02 -2.76
C LYS A 89 20.41 -0.93 -3.69
N VAL A 90 19.11 -1.08 -3.42
CA VAL A 90 18.17 -1.85 -4.24
C VAL A 90 17.31 -0.94 -5.12
N ARG A 91 16.76 -1.50 -6.20
CA ARG A 91 15.92 -0.75 -7.14
C ARG A 91 14.46 -1.15 -6.99
N GLY A 92 13.60 -0.15 -6.87
CA GLY A 92 12.16 -0.33 -6.85
C GLY A 92 11.43 0.97 -7.10
N ARG A 93 10.15 0.87 -7.43
CA ARG A 93 9.25 2.00 -7.64
C ARG A 93 7.96 1.81 -6.84
N CYS A 94 7.28 2.91 -6.55
CA CYS A 94 5.96 2.87 -5.94
C CYS A 94 5.04 3.92 -6.57
N HIS A 95 3.74 3.64 -6.62
CA HIS A 95 2.72 4.55 -7.11
C HIS A 95 1.33 4.16 -6.58
N LEU A 96 0.39 5.11 -6.63
CA LEU A 96 -1.02 4.84 -6.36
C LEU A 96 -1.59 4.06 -7.55
N VAL A 97 -2.09 2.84 -7.31
CA VAL A 97 -2.75 2.04 -8.34
C VAL A 97 -4.25 2.25 -8.34
N TYR A 98 -4.83 2.55 -7.18
CA TYR A 98 -6.25 2.86 -7.10
C TYR A 98 -6.53 3.92 -6.04
N LYS A 99 -7.01 5.07 -6.50
CA LYS A 99 -7.45 6.19 -5.67
C LYS A 99 -8.55 6.95 -6.42
N PRO A 100 -9.82 6.55 -6.31
CA PRO A 100 -10.89 7.16 -7.12
C PRO A 100 -11.20 8.60 -6.68
N GLN A 101 -11.02 8.92 -5.40
CA GLN A 101 -11.41 10.20 -4.80
C GLN A 101 -10.26 10.98 -4.17
N GLY A 102 -10.42 12.30 -4.08
CA GLY A 102 -9.50 13.20 -3.39
C GLY A 102 -8.27 13.63 -4.21
N ARG A 103 -7.27 14.19 -3.52
CA ARG A 103 -6.03 14.69 -4.14
C ARG A 103 -5.20 13.53 -4.70
N ASN A 104 -4.59 13.72 -5.86
CA ASN A 104 -3.80 12.71 -6.58
C ASN A 104 -4.63 11.47 -6.97
N ARG A 105 -5.91 11.68 -7.31
CA ARG A 105 -6.77 10.59 -7.81
C ARG A 105 -6.19 9.94 -9.06
N THR A 106 -6.41 8.63 -9.20
CA THR A 106 -6.04 7.86 -10.38
C THR A 106 -7.11 8.04 -11.46
N VAL A 107 -6.90 9.00 -12.36
CA VAL A 107 -7.87 9.34 -13.42
C VAL A 107 -8.04 8.15 -14.38
N GLY A 108 -9.29 7.82 -14.71
CA GLY A 108 -9.62 6.76 -15.67
C GLY A 108 -9.48 5.32 -15.16
N VAL A 109 -9.13 5.12 -13.88
CA VAL A 109 -9.03 3.78 -13.27
C VAL A 109 -10.35 3.42 -12.60
N THR A 110 -11.04 2.41 -13.13
CA THR A 110 -12.27 1.82 -12.55
C THR A 110 -11.95 0.78 -11.46
N GLY A 111 -12.93 0.44 -10.64
CA GLY A 111 -12.81 -0.66 -9.66
C GLY A 111 -12.43 -1.98 -10.33
N GLU A 112 -13.05 -2.32 -11.46
CA GLU A 112 -12.70 -3.53 -12.24
C GLU A 112 -11.24 -3.53 -12.72
N THR A 113 -10.78 -2.38 -13.23
CA THR A 113 -9.40 -2.22 -13.70
C THR A 113 -8.42 -2.35 -12.53
N ALA A 114 -8.73 -1.74 -11.39
CA ALA A 114 -7.95 -1.83 -10.18
C ALA A 114 -7.89 -3.27 -9.63
N LEU A 115 -9.01 -3.99 -9.63
CA LEU A 115 -9.08 -5.39 -9.22
C LEU A 115 -8.19 -6.27 -10.10
N SER A 116 -8.26 -6.10 -11.42
CA SER A 116 -7.43 -6.81 -12.38
C SER A 116 -5.92 -6.57 -12.11
N TYR A 117 -5.53 -5.32 -11.86
CA TYR A 117 -4.15 -4.98 -11.49
C TYR A 117 -3.72 -5.60 -10.17
N LEU A 118 -4.57 -5.54 -9.14
CA LEU A 118 -4.30 -6.13 -7.83
C LEU A 118 -4.11 -7.64 -7.94
N LYS A 119 -5.04 -8.36 -8.59
CA LYS A 119 -4.96 -9.82 -8.78
C LYS A 119 -3.69 -10.22 -9.52
N LYS A 120 -3.39 -9.53 -10.63
CA LYS A 120 -2.15 -9.77 -11.41
C LYS A 120 -0.90 -9.55 -10.56
N GLY A 121 -0.90 -8.53 -9.70
CA GLY A 121 0.25 -8.28 -8.82
C GLY A 121 0.38 -9.28 -7.68
N LEU A 122 -0.74 -9.73 -7.10
CA LEU A 122 -0.74 -10.75 -6.05
C LEU A 122 -0.33 -12.14 -6.57
N GLN A 123 -0.58 -12.44 -7.85
CA GLN A 123 -0.06 -13.63 -8.53
C GLN A 123 1.46 -13.57 -8.78
N GLY A 124 2.03 -12.36 -8.85
CA GLY A 124 3.44 -12.12 -9.11
C GLY A 124 4.30 -12.07 -7.85
N ASN A 125 5.63 -12.11 -8.05
CA ASN A 125 6.63 -12.08 -6.99
C ASN A 125 7.42 -10.76 -6.91
N ASP A 126 7.07 -9.77 -7.74
CA ASP A 126 7.80 -8.50 -7.89
C ASP A 126 7.02 -7.30 -7.31
N ARG A 127 5.82 -7.54 -6.77
CA ARG A 127 4.90 -6.48 -6.30
C ARG A 127 4.36 -6.76 -4.90
N ALA A 128 4.24 -5.72 -4.11
CA ALA A 128 3.55 -5.71 -2.83
C ALA A 128 2.57 -4.53 -2.78
N PHE A 129 1.55 -4.63 -1.94
CA PHE A 129 0.49 -3.62 -1.87
C PHE A 129 0.27 -3.14 -0.45
N ILE A 130 -0.08 -1.87 -0.32
CA ILE A 130 -0.68 -1.32 0.89
C ILE A 130 -2.06 -0.79 0.53
N TYR A 131 -3.07 -1.28 1.24
CA TYR A 131 -4.39 -0.68 1.26
C TYR A 131 -4.47 0.24 2.48
N HIS A 132 -4.78 1.52 2.20
CA HIS A 132 -5.03 2.54 3.21
C HIS A 132 -6.51 2.88 3.21
N CYS A 133 -7.17 2.73 4.36
CA CYS A 133 -8.51 3.26 4.61
C CYS A 133 -8.69 3.55 6.11
N GLN A 134 -9.61 4.45 6.45
CA GLN A 134 -10.01 4.69 7.86
C GLN A 134 -8.81 4.90 8.80
N ASN A 135 -7.84 5.71 8.37
CA ASN A 135 -6.59 6.01 9.08
C ASN A 135 -5.77 4.77 9.47
N HIS A 136 -5.88 3.68 8.70
CA HIS A 136 -5.15 2.44 8.94
C HIS A 136 -4.56 1.90 7.64
N TYR A 137 -3.33 1.40 7.73
CA TYR A 137 -2.59 0.82 6.61
C TYR A 137 -2.42 -0.68 6.87
N PHE A 138 -2.69 -1.48 5.85
CA PHE A 138 -2.52 -2.93 5.88
C PHE A 138 -2.22 -3.49 4.49
N CYS A 139 -1.85 -4.76 4.41
CA CYS A 139 -1.25 -5.34 3.21
C CYS A 139 -2.15 -6.41 2.59
N PRO A 140 -2.69 -6.23 1.38
CA PRO A 140 -3.22 -7.35 0.60
C PRO A 140 -2.14 -8.44 0.42
N ILE A 141 -2.46 -9.67 0.83
CA ILE A 141 -1.54 -10.82 0.79
C ILE A 141 -2.02 -11.95 -0.14
N GLY A 142 -3.26 -11.85 -0.63
CA GLY A 142 -3.87 -12.86 -1.49
C GLY A 142 -5.31 -12.51 -1.88
N TYR A 143 -5.92 -13.38 -2.67
CA TYR A 143 -7.34 -13.30 -3.02
C TYR A 143 -7.93 -14.67 -3.32
N GLU A 144 -9.26 -14.74 -3.32
CA GLU A 144 -10.05 -15.88 -3.76
C GLU A 144 -11.20 -15.42 -4.66
N ASP A 145 -11.31 -16.00 -5.85
CA ASP A 145 -12.46 -15.90 -6.73
C ASP A 145 -13.40 -17.08 -6.47
N THR A 146 -14.45 -16.81 -5.69
CA THR A 146 -15.49 -17.77 -5.33
C THR A 146 -16.55 -17.82 -6.44
N PRO A 147 -16.78 -18.96 -7.10
CA PRO A 147 -17.83 -19.08 -8.11
C PRO A 147 -19.20 -18.80 -7.51
N LEU A 148 -20.06 -18.09 -8.25
CA LEU A 148 -21.44 -17.82 -7.84
C LEU A 148 -22.31 -19.09 -7.82
N VAL A 149 -21.91 -20.14 -8.56
CA VAL A 149 -22.63 -21.41 -8.64
C VAL A 149 -21.76 -22.56 -8.14
N ALA A 150 -22.32 -23.39 -7.25
CA ALA A 150 -21.60 -24.47 -6.58
C ALA A 150 -21.00 -25.52 -7.54
N THR A 151 -21.66 -25.79 -8.68
CA THR A 151 -21.16 -26.74 -9.68
C THR A 151 -19.87 -26.29 -10.35
N GLN A 152 -19.52 -25.00 -10.25
CA GLN A 152 -18.27 -24.44 -10.77
C GLN A 152 -17.13 -24.41 -9.72
N ALA A 153 -17.32 -24.99 -8.53
CA ALA A 153 -16.33 -24.96 -7.45
C ALA A 153 -14.90 -25.35 -7.90
N TYR A 154 -14.80 -26.37 -8.75
CA TYR A 154 -13.53 -26.89 -9.29
C TYR A 154 -13.24 -26.46 -10.73
N ALA A 155 -14.07 -25.59 -11.31
CA ALA A 155 -13.86 -25.08 -12.66
C ALA A 155 -12.52 -24.34 -12.78
N GLY A 156 -12.07 -24.16 -14.02
CA GLY A 156 -10.90 -23.37 -14.36
C GLY A 156 -11.04 -21.88 -14.00
N PRO A 157 -10.29 -20.99 -14.68
CA PRO A 157 -10.56 -19.56 -14.64
C PRO A 157 -12.01 -19.29 -15.09
N LEU A 158 -12.69 -18.37 -14.39
CA LEU A 158 -14.05 -17.94 -14.71
C LEU A 158 -14.04 -16.43 -14.99
N PRO A 159 -14.98 -15.92 -15.80
CA PRO A 159 -15.18 -14.49 -15.96
C PRO A 159 -15.45 -13.80 -14.62
N GLN A 160 -15.06 -12.53 -14.50
CA GLN A 160 -15.28 -11.76 -13.27
C GLN A 160 -16.77 -11.63 -12.92
N SER A 161 -17.67 -11.69 -13.91
CA SER A 161 -19.12 -11.69 -13.73
C SER A 161 -19.70 -12.98 -13.12
N GLU A 162 -18.91 -14.07 -13.07
CA GLU A 162 -19.33 -15.38 -12.55
C GLU A 162 -18.72 -15.69 -11.18
N VAL A 163 -17.96 -14.75 -10.61
CA VAL A 163 -17.26 -14.93 -9.34
C VAL A 163 -17.43 -13.72 -8.43
N GLU A 164 -17.41 -13.98 -7.13
CA GLU A 164 -17.21 -12.97 -6.11
C GLU A 164 -15.74 -13.01 -5.66
N THR A 165 -15.04 -11.88 -5.72
CA THR A 165 -13.64 -11.82 -5.30
C THR A 165 -13.52 -11.38 -3.85
N TRP A 166 -12.85 -12.21 -3.06
CA TRP A 166 -12.47 -11.96 -1.68
C TRP A 166 -10.97 -11.64 -1.61
N VAL A 167 -10.59 -10.54 -0.98
CA VAL A 167 -9.20 -10.13 -0.78
C VAL A 167 -8.78 -10.52 0.65
N MET A 168 -7.68 -11.26 0.74
CA MET A 168 -7.02 -11.59 2.00
C MET A 168 -6.02 -10.49 2.34
N ILE A 169 -6.12 -9.94 3.55
CA ILE A 169 -5.41 -8.74 3.97
C ILE A 169 -4.70 -9.01 5.30
N GLY A 170 -3.38 -8.92 5.32
CA GLY A 170 -2.57 -8.98 6.54
C GLY A 170 -2.59 -7.65 7.30
N ASP A 171 -2.86 -7.71 8.61
CA ASP A 171 -2.93 -6.55 9.49
C ASP A 171 -1.72 -6.50 10.46
N PRO A 172 -0.90 -5.43 10.44
CA PRO A 172 0.22 -5.29 11.37
C PRO A 172 -0.21 -5.01 12.83
N SER A 173 -1.47 -4.64 13.07
CA SER A 173 -2.00 -4.31 14.40
C SER A 173 -2.32 -5.53 15.24
N ARG A 174 -1.70 -5.65 16.42
CA ARG A 174 -2.06 -6.68 17.42
C ARG A 174 -3.48 -6.60 17.95
N LYS A 175 -4.18 -5.48 17.74
CA LYS A 175 -5.56 -5.25 18.22
C LYS A 175 -6.62 -5.85 17.29
N HIS A 176 -6.24 -6.31 16.11
CA HIS A 176 -7.16 -6.85 15.10
C HIS A 176 -6.74 -8.27 14.70
N PRO A 177 -7.65 -9.05 14.09
CA PRO A 177 -7.30 -10.31 13.45
C PRO A 177 -6.06 -10.15 12.55
N ALA A 178 -5.24 -11.21 12.54
CA ALA A 178 -3.99 -11.23 11.79
C ALA A 178 -4.23 -11.12 10.28
N ILE A 179 -5.28 -11.79 9.80
CA ILE A 179 -5.74 -11.77 8.42
C ILE A 179 -7.22 -11.41 8.41
N HIS A 180 -7.57 -10.41 7.61
CA HIS A 180 -8.95 -10.09 7.26
C HIS A 180 -9.28 -10.68 5.89
N CYS A 181 -10.54 -11.03 5.68
CA CYS A 181 -11.08 -11.40 4.38
C CYS A 181 -12.20 -10.43 4.04
N LYS A 182 -12.08 -9.70 2.93
CA LYS A 182 -13.02 -8.63 2.54
C LYS A 182 -13.43 -8.80 1.08
N LYS A 183 -14.71 -8.61 0.76
CA LYS A 183 -15.14 -8.60 -0.65
C LYS A 183 -14.52 -7.41 -1.36
N TRP A 184 -14.16 -7.58 -2.63
CA TRP A 184 -13.67 -6.48 -3.44
C TRP A 184 -14.69 -5.34 -3.51
N ASP A 185 -15.98 -5.65 -3.66
CA ASP A 185 -17.04 -4.65 -3.76
C ASP A 185 -17.12 -3.76 -2.50
N ASP A 186 -16.84 -4.32 -1.32
CA ASP A 186 -16.78 -3.56 -0.06
C ASP A 186 -15.57 -2.61 -0.02
N ILE A 187 -14.41 -3.09 -0.52
CA ILE A 187 -13.18 -2.29 -0.66
C ILE A 187 -13.42 -1.17 -1.66
N ASP A 188 -14.00 -1.49 -2.82
CA ASP A 188 -14.30 -0.55 -3.89
C ASP A 188 -15.28 0.53 -3.39
N ALA A 189 -16.33 0.14 -2.67
CA ALA A 189 -17.26 1.07 -2.05
C ALA A 189 -16.56 2.01 -1.05
N ASP A 190 -15.75 1.49 -0.11
CA ASP A 190 -14.99 2.32 0.85
C ASP A 190 -14.04 3.32 0.15
N LEU A 191 -13.39 2.90 -0.94
CA LEU A 191 -12.50 3.77 -1.70
C LEU A 191 -13.26 4.85 -2.46
N ASN A 192 -14.45 4.54 -3.00
CA ASN A 192 -15.28 5.46 -3.78
C ASN A 192 -16.14 6.40 -2.93
N CYS A 193 -16.35 6.12 -1.64
CA CYS A 193 -17.16 6.97 -0.78
C CYS A 193 -16.65 8.43 -0.76
N VAL A 194 -17.61 9.35 -0.86
CA VAL A 194 -17.39 10.79 -0.84
C VAL A 194 -18.23 11.42 0.26
N HIS A 195 -17.70 12.48 0.88
CA HIS A 195 -18.42 13.26 1.89
C HIS A 195 -19.80 13.69 1.37
N PRO A 196 -20.86 13.62 2.20
CA PRO A 196 -20.86 13.32 3.64
C PRO A 196 -20.77 11.83 3.98
N ASP A 197 -21.02 10.95 3.01
CA ASP A 197 -21.15 9.51 3.25
C ASP A 197 -19.79 8.82 3.34
N PHE A 198 -19.70 7.79 4.18
CA PHE A 198 -18.56 6.89 4.22
C PHE A 198 -18.99 5.46 4.55
N SER A 199 -18.38 4.49 3.88
CA SER A 199 -18.37 3.09 4.28
C SER A 199 -17.12 2.86 5.14
N ASP A 200 -17.23 2.02 6.16
CA ASP A 200 -16.07 1.54 6.94
C ASP A 200 -15.89 0.06 6.65
N VAL A 201 -14.98 -0.27 5.72
CA VAL A 201 -14.70 -1.66 5.34
C VAL A 201 -14.25 -2.52 6.55
N ARG A 202 -13.74 -1.89 7.61
CA ARG A 202 -13.30 -2.57 8.84
C ARG A 202 -14.48 -2.87 9.76
N ARG A 203 -15.60 -2.15 9.61
CA ARG A 203 -16.83 -2.26 10.40
C ARG A 203 -18.09 -2.29 9.52
N LEU A 204 -18.13 -3.23 8.56
CA LEU A 204 -19.20 -3.35 7.55
C LEU A 204 -20.62 -3.37 8.13
N TRP A 205 -20.80 -3.91 9.33
CA TRP A 205 -22.10 -3.97 10.01
C TRP A 205 -22.70 -2.60 10.33
N ARG A 206 -21.91 -1.52 10.27
CA ARG A 206 -22.40 -0.15 10.45
C ARG A 206 -23.07 0.43 9.18
N GLY A 207 -22.93 -0.24 8.05
CA GLY A 207 -23.41 0.27 6.76
C GLY A 207 -22.78 1.60 6.36
N ILE A 208 -23.45 2.32 5.48
CA ILE A 208 -23.07 3.68 5.08
C ILE A 208 -23.41 4.64 6.22
N GLN A 209 -22.43 5.41 6.66
CA GLN A 209 -22.54 6.39 7.74
C GLN A 209 -22.30 7.81 7.20
N GLN A 210 -22.78 8.82 7.92
CA GLN A 210 -22.58 10.22 7.57
C GLN A 210 -21.59 10.92 8.50
N ARG A 211 -20.62 11.64 7.92
CA ARG A 211 -19.66 12.46 8.66
C ARG A 211 -20.34 13.75 9.12
N LYS A 212 -20.32 13.99 10.44
CA LYS A 212 -20.85 15.22 11.07
C LYS A 212 -19.96 16.46 10.86
N THR A 213 -18.73 16.29 10.35
CA THR A 213 -17.74 17.37 10.20
C THR A 213 -17.98 18.22 8.94
N LYS A 214 -17.81 19.54 9.08
CA LYS A 214 -17.82 20.53 7.98
C LYS A 214 -16.52 20.53 7.17
N LYS A 215 -15.41 19.96 7.70
CA LYS A 215 -14.14 19.87 6.96
C LYS A 215 -14.33 18.89 5.80
N LYS A 216 -14.24 19.40 4.56
CA LYS A 216 -14.12 18.60 3.33
C LYS A 216 -12.74 17.94 3.25
N ASN A 217 -12.31 17.24 4.30
CA ASN A 217 -11.03 16.55 4.29
C ASN A 217 -11.07 15.50 3.17
N GLY A 218 -10.16 15.67 2.21
CA GLY A 218 -10.08 14.81 1.03
C GLY A 218 -9.96 13.35 1.42
N ASN A 219 -10.63 12.47 0.68
CA ASN A 219 -10.51 11.04 0.85
C ASN A 219 -9.02 10.64 0.71
N LEU A 220 -8.42 10.09 1.77
CA LEU A 220 -7.04 9.61 1.77
C LEU A 220 -6.91 8.16 1.32
N HIS A 221 -8.02 7.43 1.24
CA HIS A 221 -8.03 6.02 0.99
C HIS A 221 -7.49 5.72 -0.41
N CYS A 222 -6.73 4.64 -0.51
CA CYS A 222 -6.12 4.20 -1.74
C CYS A 222 -5.49 2.81 -1.62
N ILE A 223 -5.14 2.23 -2.76
CA ILE A 223 -4.20 1.11 -2.87
C ILE A 223 -2.90 1.63 -3.49
N ILE A 224 -1.79 1.37 -2.82
CA ILE A 224 -0.43 1.73 -3.24
C ILE A 224 0.28 0.44 -3.69
N GLU A 225 0.87 0.44 -4.88
CA GLU A 225 1.79 -0.63 -5.31
C GLU A 225 3.24 -0.24 -4.98
N PHE A 226 3.98 -1.20 -4.45
CA PHE A 226 5.43 -1.19 -4.33
C PHE A 226 5.98 -2.31 -5.21
N ARG A 227 6.97 -1.99 -6.03
CA ARG A 227 7.50 -2.92 -7.03
C ARG A 227 9.02 -2.95 -7.04
N ARG A 228 9.59 -4.14 -7.09
CA ARG A 228 11.01 -4.40 -7.33
C ARG A 228 11.36 -4.24 -8.82
N TRP A 229 12.57 -3.78 -9.13
CA TRP A 229 13.11 -3.86 -10.49
C TRP A 229 14.21 -4.93 -10.55
N ASP A 230 13.97 -6.01 -11.31
CA ASP A 230 14.90 -7.13 -11.47
C ASP A 230 16.13 -6.86 -12.38
N ARG A 231 16.38 -5.63 -12.83
CA ARG A 231 17.51 -5.33 -13.71
C ARG A 231 18.63 -4.67 -12.92
N PRO A 232 19.85 -5.22 -12.95
CA PRO A 232 21.02 -4.54 -12.41
C PRO A 232 21.18 -3.17 -13.09
N ARG A 233 21.77 -2.21 -12.36
CA ARG A 233 22.21 -0.93 -12.94
C ARG A 233 23.16 -1.30 -14.10
N PRO A 234 22.98 -0.80 -15.34
CA PRO A 234 24.08 -0.86 -16.29
C PRO A 234 25.27 -0.20 -15.61
N VAL A 235 26.39 -0.90 -15.51
CA VAL A 235 27.66 -0.31 -15.09
C VAL A 235 27.93 0.77 -16.11
N SER A 236 27.76 2.05 -15.72
CA SER A 236 27.93 3.16 -16.65
C SER A 236 29.37 3.14 -17.14
N ALA A 237 29.56 2.79 -18.41
CA ALA A 237 30.77 3.09 -19.14
C ALA A 237 30.99 4.61 -19.05
N SER A 238 32.13 4.98 -18.51
CA SER A 238 32.65 6.33 -18.61
C SER A 238 32.76 6.69 -20.09
N SER A 239 31.99 7.67 -20.58
CA SER A 239 32.51 8.57 -21.61
C SER A 239 31.66 9.81 -21.82
N SER A 240 32.36 10.95 -21.75
CA SER A 240 32.29 12.12 -22.63
C SER A 240 30.93 12.75 -22.97
N ARG A 241 30.77 13.99 -22.48
CA ARG A 241 29.86 15.02 -23.02
C ARG A 241 29.97 15.10 -24.55
N SER A 242 28.84 15.02 -25.24
CA SER A 242 28.60 15.73 -26.50
C SER A 242 27.15 16.18 -26.54
N SER A 243 26.98 17.50 -26.59
CA SER A 243 25.72 18.20 -26.86
C SER A 243 25.19 17.87 -28.25
N ILE A 244 23.88 17.59 -28.38
CA ILE A 244 23.03 18.01 -29.51
C ILE A 244 21.54 17.85 -29.11
N THR A 245 20.78 18.84 -29.54
CA THR A 245 19.37 19.19 -29.32
C THR A 245 18.32 18.22 -29.88
N ARG A 246 17.17 18.08 -29.21
CA ARG A 246 15.79 18.34 -29.73
C ARG A 246 14.69 17.78 -28.79
N GLY A 247 13.58 18.51 -28.73
CA GLY A 247 12.26 17.92 -28.99
C GLY A 247 11.45 17.40 -27.80
N GLU A 248 10.33 18.09 -27.57
CA GLU A 248 9.12 17.75 -26.83
C GLU A 248 8.88 16.26 -26.51
N GLY A 249 8.75 15.99 -25.22
CA GLY A 249 8.21 14.77 -24.64
C GLY A 249 8.24 14.93 -23.12
N THR A 250 7.08 15.13 -22.49
CA THR A 250 6.93 15.40 -21.05
C THR A 250 7.27 14.17 -20.22
N ASN A 251 8.57 13.96 -20.00
CA ASN A 251 9.11 13.20 -18.89
C ASN A 251 9.10 14.10 -17.65
N CYS A 252 8.54 13.62 -16.54
CA CYS A 252 8.74 14.24 -15.25
C CYS A 252 10.12 13.84 -14.71
N GLU A 253 11.13 14.56 -15.17
CA GLU A 253 12.47 14.57 -14.56
C GLU A 253 12.45 15.41 -13.27
N ASP A 254 13.18 14.87 -12.31
CA ASP A 254 13.85 15.46 -11.15
C ASP A 254 13.67 16.97 -10.89
N ASP A 255 13.06 17.29 -9.75
CA ASP A 255 13.34 18.52 -9.01
C ASP A 255 13.73 18.13 -7.57
N ASP A 256 15.04 18.16 -7.32
CA ASP A 256 15.65 18.31 -6.01
C ASP A 256 15.59 19.81 -5.64
N GLU A 257 14.80 20.17 -4.63
CA GLU A 257 15.18 21.29 -3.77
C GLU A 257 14.64 21.11 -2.34
N ILE A 258 15.57 21.20 -1.39
CA ILE A 258 15.38 21.04 0.04
C ILE A 258 14.75 22.33 0.58
N GLY A 259 13.51 22.23 1.05
CA GLY A 259 12.86 23.25 1.87
C GLY A 259 12.33 22.61 3.14
N ILE A 260 13.06 22.76 4.24
CA ILE A 260 12.53 22.50 5.58
C ILE A 260 11.52 23.63 5.86
N LEU A 261 10.23 23.33 5.69
CA LEU A 261 9.15 24.16 6.19
C LEU A 261 8.57 23.47 7.42
N GLU A 262 8.88 24.03 8.58
CA GLU A 262 8.10 23.83 9.80
C GLU A 262 6.63 24.14 9.49
N LEU A 263 5.76 23.17 9.72
CA LEU A 263 4.32 23.38 9.69
C LEU A 263 3.76 23.02 11.06
N SER A 264 3.22 24.07 11.66
CA SER A 264 2.57 24.16 12.95
C SER A 264 1.51 23.09 13.18
N SER A 265 1.59 22.52 14.38
CA SER A 265 0.62 21.67 15.05
C SER A 265 -0.76 22.30 15.19
N ASP A 266 -1.80 21.57 14.81
CA ASP A 266 -2.99 21.34 15.66
C ASP A 266 -3.95 20.36 14.98
N ASP A 267 -3.93 19.11 15.42
CA ASP A 267 -5.06 18.20 15.26
C ASP A 267 -5.24 17.45 16.58
N SER A 268 -6.20 17.94 17.36
CA SER A 268 -6.72 17.34 18.58
C SER A 268 -7.31 15.96 18.27
N LEU A 269 -6.78 14.95 18.94
CA LEU A 269 -7.27 13.57 18.93
C LEU A 269 -8.55 13.50 19.77
N GLU A 270 -9.67 13.08 19.18
CA GLU A 270 -10.73 12.42 19.94
C GLU A 270 -10.41 10.91 19.98
N GLU A 271 -10.06 10.45 21.18
CA GLU A 271 -9.92 9.04 21.52
C GLU A 271 -11.31 8.44 21.72
N ASP A 272 -11.76 7.57 20.81
CA ASP A 272 -12.83 6.64 21.13
C ASP A 272 -12.21 5.32 21.58
N SER A 273 -12.26 5.11 22.89
CA SER A 273 -12.10 3.83 23.55
C SER A 273 -13.24 2.88 23.16
N ASP A 274 -12.89 1.79 22.48
CA ASP A 274 -13.39 0.41 22.67
C ASP A 274 -12.66 -0.54 21.70
#